data_AF-A0A163VEB4-F1
#
_entry.id   AF-A0A163VEB4-F1
#
_cell.length_a   1.000
_cell.length_b   1.000
_cell.length_c   1.000
_cell.angle_alpha   90.00
_cell.angle_beta   90.00
_cell.angle_gamma   90.00
#
_symmetry.space_group_name_H-M   'P 1'
#
loop_
_entity.id
_entity.type
_entity.pdbx_description
1 polymer ?
#
loop_
_entity_poly.entity_id
_entity_poly.type
_entity_poly.pdbx_seq_one_letter_code
_entity_poly.pdbx_strand_id
1 'polypeptide(L)'
;MHAQKTYDKDMEIGAKLGAIIQDSDSRAQLIENPAEVLASVGAASDVTIFADTADMVHLVVPAGIDAARVAAGDEAYFEELGKAALGNCYYEDVPE
;
A
#
# COMPACT_ATOMS: atom_id res chain seq x y z
N MET A 1 -2.22 28.78 -2.03
CA MET A 1 -3.12 28.15 -3.02
C MET A 1 -2.49 26.95 -3.77
N HIS A 2 -1.22 26.60 -3.57
CA HIS A 2 -0.61 25.43 -4.23
C HIS A 2 -0.87 24.10 -3.50
N ALA A 3 -0.83 24.08 -2.16
CA ALA A 3 -1.02 22.87 -1.36
C ALA A 3 -2.39 22.20 -1.61
N GLN A 4 -3.47 22.99 -1.67
CA GLN A 4 -4.84 22.49 -1.86
C GLN A 4 -4.99 21.64 -3.14
N LYS A 5 -4.40 22.10 -4.25
CA LYS A 5 -4.48 21.41 -5.55
C LYS A 5 -3.69 20.10 -5.59
N THR A 6 -2.62 19.99 -4.79
CA THR A 6 -1.83 18.75 -4.69
C THR A 6 -2.61 17.66 -3.97
N TYR A 7 -3.29 18.01 -2.86
CA TYR A 7 -4.17 17.07 -2.15
C TYR A 7 -5.29 16.53 -3.04
N ASP A 8 -5.91 17.38 -3.87
CA ASP A 8 -6.98 16.96 -4.77
C ASP A 8 -6.51 15.91 -5.80
N LYS A 9 -5.30 16.12 -6.36
CA LYS A 9 -4.72 15.20 -7.34
C LYS A 9 -4.32 13.86 -6.72
N ASP A 10 -3.64 13.88 -5.58
CA ASP A 10 -3.16 12.66 -4.93
C ASP A 10 -4.34 11.83 -4.41
N MET A 11 -5.40 12.50 -3.93
CA MET A 11 -6.65 11.85 -3.53
C MET A 11 -7.40 11.25 -4.72
N GLU A 12 -7.41 11.93 -5.89
CA GLU A 12 -7.99 11.40 -7.12
C GLU A 12 -7.24 10.14 -7.60
N ILE A 13 -5.90 10.15 -7.55
CA ILE A 13 -5.06 8.99 -7.87
C ILE A 13 -5.39 7.84 -6.92
N GLY A 14 -5.44 8.11 -5.60
CA GLY A 14 -5.78 7.12 -4.58
C GLY A 14 -7.16 6.49 -4.79
N ALA A 15 -8.17 7.30 -5.15
CA ALA A 15 -9.51 6.80 -5.43
C ALA A 15 -9.55 5.88 -6.68
N LYS A 16 -8.84 6.25 -7.75
CA LYS A 16 -8.75 5.43 -8.97
C LYS A 16 -8.02 4.10 -8.71
N LEU A 17 -6.93 4.13 -7.95
CA LEU A 17 -6.23 2.91 -7.53
C LEU A 17 -7.12 2.03 -6.65
N GLY A 18 -7.87 2.62 -5.72
CA GLY A 18 -8.84 1.89 -4.90
C GLY A 18 -9.89 1.18 -5.75
N ALA A 19 -10.41 1.82 -6.79
CA ALA A 19 -11.36 1.21 -7.71
C ALA A 19 -10.75 0.03 -8.50
N ILE A 20 -9.51 0.17 -8.96
CA ILE A 20 -8.78 -0.92 -9.68
C ILE A 20 -8.59 -2.14 -8.77
N ILE A 21 -8.24 -1.94 -7.50
CA ILE A 21 -7.99 -3.04 -6.56
C ILE A 21 -9.28 -3.82 -6.26
N GLN A 22 -10.42 -3.14 -6.21
CA GLN A 22 -11.74 -3.74 -5.92
C GLN A 22 -12.31 -4.55 -7.09
N ASP A 23 -11.88 -4.29 -8.32
CA ASP A 23 -12.31 -5.02 -9.53
C ASP A 23 -11.30 -6.13 -9.89
N SER A 24 -11.79 -7.37 -10.08
CA SER A 24 -10.89 -8.52 -10.29
C SER A 24 -10.13 -8.46 -11.61
N ASP A 25 -10.77 -7.99 -12.67
CA ASP A 25 -10.21 -7.97 -14.02
C ASP A 25 -9.18 -6.83 -14.13
N SER A 26 -9.51 -5.65 -13.58
CA SER A 26 -8.60 -4.52 -13.49
C SER A 26 -7.40 -4.81 -12.60
N ARG A 27 -7.59 -5.55 -11.50
CA ARG A 27 -6.50 -5.99 -10.63
C ARG A 27 -5.57 -6.99 -11.35
N ALA A 28 -6.11 -7.89 -12.16
CA ALA A 28 -5.29 -8.79 -12.98
C ALA A 28 -4.43 -8.00 -13.99
N GLN A 29 -5.02 -7.00 -14.65
CA GLN A 29 -4.28 -6.12 -15.56
C GLN A 29 -3.19 -5.31 -14.84
N LEU A 30 -3.43 -4.88 -13.60
CA LEU A 30 -2.43 -4.18 -12.79
C LEU A 30 -1.22 -5.07 -12.48
N ILE A 31 -1.43 -6.39 -12.29
CA ILE A 31 -0.35 -7.36 -12.05
C ILE A 31 0.43 -7.63 -13.35
N GLU A 32 -0.27 -7.78 -14.48
CA GLU A 32 0.35 -8.09 -15.76
C GLU A 32 1.10 -6.90 -16.38
N ASN A 33 0.53 -5.69 -16.29
CA ASN A 33 1.03 -4.47 -16.95
C ASN A 33 1.02 -3.25 -16.01
N PRO A 34 1.75 -3.30 -14.87
CA PRO A 34 1.67 -2.29 -13.83
C PRO A 34 2.00 -0.88 -14.32
N ALA A 35 3.01 -0.71 -15.16
CA ALA A 35 3.42 0.60 -15.67
C ALA A 35 2.32 1.28 -16.52
N GLU A 36 1.61 0.52 -17.35
CA GLU A 36 0.54 1.04 -18.19
C GLU A 36 -0.68 1.43 -17.37
N VAL A 37 -1.09 0.57 -16.43
CA VAL A 37 -2.22 0.84 -15.54
C VAL A 37 -1.92 2.02 -14.61
N LEU A 38 -0.72 2.09 -14.02
CA LEU A 38 -0.31 3.23 -13.20
C LEU A 38 -0.27 4.55 -14.00
N ALA A 39 0.22 4.52 -15.24
CA ALA A 39 0.21 5.69 -16.11
C ALA A 39 -1.22 6.15 -16.42
N SER A 40 -2.16 5.21 -16.63
CA SER A 40 -3.57 5.50 -16.92
C SER A 40 -4.29 6.25 -15.78
N VAL A 41 -3.87 6.01 -14.52
CA VAL A 41 -4.40 6.72 -13.35
C VAL A 41 -3.63 7.98 -13.00
N GLY A 42 -2.58 8.31 -13.76
CA GLY A 42 -1.75 9.49 -13.55
C GLY A 42 -0.73 9.34 -12.41
N ALA A 43 -0.46 8.11 -11.97
CA ALA A 43 0.62 7.80 -11.05
C ALA A 43 1.96 7.79 -11.80
N ALA A 44 3.04 8.13 -11.10
CA ALA A 44 4.38 8.07 -11.67
C ALA A 44 4.79 6.60 -11.89
N SER A 45 5.50 6.35 -12.99
CA SER A 45 5.89 5.00 -13.41
C SER A 45 7.03 4.39 -12.59
N ASP A 46 7.58 5.13 -11.62
CA ASP A 46 8.62 4.71 -10.68
C ASP A 46 8.04 4.10 -9.39
N VAL A 47 6.72 4.02 -9.27
CA VAL A 47 6.05 3.35 -8.15
C VAL A 47 6.23 1.83 -8.26
N THR A 48 6.76 1.22 -7.20
CA THR A 48 6.82 -0.24 -7.07
C THR A 48 5.57 -0.74 -6.34
N ILE A 49 4.90 -1.75 -6.90
CA ILE A 49 3.73 -2.37 -6.31
C ILE A 49 4.15 -3.64 -5.59
N PHE A 50 3.71 -3.77 -4.35
CA PHE A 50 3.85 -4.98 -3.55
C PHE A 50 2.46 -5.55 -3.27
N ALA A 51 2.24 -6.80 -3.64
CA ALA A 51 0.99 -7.50 -3.39
C ALA A 51 1.09 -8.31 -2.10
N ASP A 52 0.14 -8.07 -1.19
CA ASP A 52 0.00 -8.88 0.01
C ASP A 52 -0.54 -10.27 -0.33
N THR A 53 -0.10 -11.26 0.41
CA THR A 53 -0.59 -12.65 0.35
C THR A 53 -1.17 -13.05 1.70
N ALA A 54 -1.73 -14.26 1.80
CA ALA A 54 -2.25 -14.78 3.06
C ALA A 54 -1.19 -14.78 4.19
N ASP A 55 0.08 -14.98 3.84
CA ASP A 55 1.19 -15.13 4.78
C ASP A 55 2.14 -13.92 4.81
N MET A 56 1.87 -12.87 4.02
CA MET A 56 2.77 -11.72 3.88
C MET A 56 1.99 -10.42 3.68
N VAL A 57 2.29 -9.43 4.53
CA VAL A 57 1.76 -8.07 4.43
C VAL A 57 2.91 -7.09 4.29
N HIS A 58 2.80 -6.14 3.37
CA HIS A 58 3.77 -5.07 3.16
C HIS A 58 3.33 -3.81 3.88
N LEU A 59 4.23 -3.24 4.67
CA LEU A 59 4.00 -1.97 5.36
C LEU A 59 4.89 -0.88 4.77
N VAL A 60 4.28 0.24 4.40
CA VAL A 60 5.02 1.41 3.95
C VAL A 60 5.36 2.25 5.19
N VAL A 61 6.64 2.26 5.56
CA VAL A 61 7.17 3.13 6.61
C VAL A 61 7.75 4.39 5.95
N PRO A 62 7.16 5.58 6.15
CA PRO A 62 7.70 6.81 5.58
C PRO A 62 9.14 7.06 6.05
N ALA A 63 10.04 7.27 5.10
CA ALA A 63 11.45 7.52 5.38
C ALA A 63 11.59 8.78 6.25
N GLY A 64 12.03 8.59 7.49
CA GLY A 64 12.31 9.66 8.44
C GLY A 64 11.64 9.49 9.81
N ILE A 65 10.51 8.79 9.90
CA ILE A 65 9.83 8.61 11.19
C ILE A 65 10.57 7.57 12.04
N ASP A 66 10.84 6.40 11.47
CA ASP A 66 11.41 5.26 12.22
C ASP A 66 12.67 4.66 11.57
N ALA A 67 13.36 5.44 10.72
CA ALA A 67 14.50 4.99 9.94
C ALA A 67 15.61 4.33 10.78
N ALA A 68 15.85 4.83 12.00
CA ALA A 68 16.86 4.26 12.91
C ALA A 68 16.47 2.86 13.43
N ARG A 69 15.18 2.63 13.72
CA ARG A 69 14.69 1.32 14.21
C ARG A 69 14.66 0.29 13.09
N VAL A 70 14.23 0.72 11.89
CA VAL A 70 14.28 -0.11 10.68
C VAL A 70 15.72 -0.50 10.35
N ALA A 71 16.66 0.45 10.37
CA ALA A 71 18.08 0.18 10.07
C ALA A 71 18.75 -0.72 11.12
N ALA A 72 18.29 -0.69 12.37
CA ALA A 72 18.77 -1.55 13.44
C ALA A 72 18.18 -2.97 13.39
N GLY A 73 17.20 -3.24 12.52
CA GLY A 73 16.49 -4.52 12.50
C GLY A 73 15.74 -4.81 13.80
N ASP A 74 15.12 -3.79 14.40
CA ASP A 74 14.39 -3.90 15.68
C ASP A 74 13.17 -4.83 15.53
N GLU A 75 13.34 -6.12 15.86
CA GLU A 75 12.30 -7.14 15.76
C GLU A 75 11.07 -6.82 16.61
N ALA A 76 11.25 -6.24 17.80
CA ALA A 76 10.15 -5.87 18.68
C ALA A 76 9.30 -4.76 18.05
N TYR A 77 9.95 -3.78 17.41
CA TYR A 77 9.24 -2.75 16.63
C TYR A 77 8.46 -3.34 15.47
N PHE A 78 9.04 -4.27 14.70
CA PHE A 78 8.34 -4.91 13.60
C PHE A 78 7.15 -5.75 14.07
N GLU A 79 7.25 -6.42 15.22
CA GLU A 79 6.14 -7.15 15.83
C GLU A 79 5.00 -6.20 16.24
N GLU A 80 5.32 -5.05 16.85
CA GLU A 80 4.32 -4.02 17.19
C GLU A 80 3.63 -3.45 15.95
N LEU A 81 4.39 -3.14 14.90
CA LEU A 81 3.84 -2.70 13.62
C LEU A 81 2.93 -3.75 12.98
N GLY A 82 3.37 -5.01 12.97
CA GLY A 82 2.58 -6.13 12.46
C GLY A 82 1.27 -6.29 13.23
N LYS A 83 1.31 -6.21 14.57
CA LYS A 83 0.10 -6.22 15.41
C LYS A 83 -0.81 -5.03 15.13
N ALA A 84 -0.28 -3.83 14.93
CA ALA A 84 -1.08 -2.66 14.61
C ALA A 84 -1.73 -2.76 13.23
N ALA A 85 -1.02 -3.33 12.25
CA ALA A 85 -1.53 -3.57 10.90
C ALA A 85 -2.63 -4.64 10.88
N LEU A 86 -2.38 -5.79 11.51
CA LEU A 86 -3.32 -6.90 11.58
C LEU A 86 -4.46 -6.66 12.58
N GLY A 87 -4.27 -5.81 13.59
CA GLY A 87 -5.28 -5.51 14.61
C GLY A 87 -6.54 -4.86 14.05
N ASN A 88 -6.45 -4.22 12.87
CA ASN A 88 -7.61 -3.73 12.12
C ASN A 88 -8.14 -4.75 11.09
N CYS A 89 -7.36 -5.79 10.75
CA CYS A 89 -7.82 -6.95 9.99
C CYS A 89 -8.52 -7.91 10.96
N TYR A 90 -9.76 -7.58 11.33
CA TYR A 90 -10.62 -8.50 12.07
C TYR A 90 -10.83 -9.76 11.21
N TYR A 91 -10.11 -10.83 11.52
CA TYR A 91 -10.48 -12.16 11.05
C TYR A 91 -11.76 -12.53 11.80
N GLU A 92 -12.91 -12.43 11.14
CA GLU A 92 -14.17 -12.99 11.69
C GLU A 92 -14.05 -14.52 11.85
N ASP A 93 -13.18 -15.17 11.08
CA ASP A 93 -12.84 -16.59 11.20
C ASP A 93 -11.34 -16.77 11.45
N VAL A 94 -11.01 -17.18 12.67
CA VAL A 94 -9.69 -17.72 13.00
C VAL A 94 -9.69 -19.20 12.57
N PRO A 95 -8.72 -19.70 11.79
CA PRO A 95 -8.63 -21.13 11.49
C PRO A 95 -8.41 -21.93 12.79
N GLU A 96 -9.17 -23.03 12.97
CA GLU A 96 -8.99 -23.99 14.08
C GLU A 96 -7.60 -24.63 14.12
#